data_AF-A0A8D8ZE54-F1
#
_entry.id   AF-A0A8D8ZE54-F1
#
_cell.length_a   1.000
_cell.length_b   1.000
_cell.length_c   1.000
_cell.angle_alpha   90.00
_cell.angle_beta   90.00
_cell.angle_gamma   90.00
#
_symmetry.space_group_name_H-M   'P 1'
#
loop_
_entity.id
_entity.type
_entity.pdbx_description
1 polymer ?
#
loop_
_entity_poly.entity_id
_entity_poly.type
_entity_poly.pdbx_seq_one_letter_code
_entity_poly.pdbx_strand_id
1 'polypeptide(L)'
;PIVREGQTELFGNFFDIPKYMGTFLFAALGFGVLLAVEDEMKTPAAYRKNPFGILNMGFASITIIYLSVGVLGYWKYGQETLGSITLNIPEHDNIAVIVRLIFAGVILFSYPIHFYVSIYILWTNYIRWRFDTSDSQKNKLNVYQIIIRAVLVIISFLITILVTELSFLISLVGSFCLPILGFLVPGLLDLTINMT
;
A
#
# COMPACT_ATOMS: atom_id res chain seq x y z
N PRO A 1 30.49 2.62 -6.65
CA PRO A 1 31.41 3.08 -5.59
C PRO A 1 30.88 2.64 -4.22
N ILE A 2 31.64 1.80 -3.52
CA ILE A 2 31.28 1.29 -2.19
C ILE A 2 31.53 2.43 -1.21
N VAL A 3 30.48 3.00 -0.63
CA VAL A 3 30.59 4.09 0.35
C VAL A 3 31.38 3.56 1.55
N ARG A 4 32.53 4.20 1.83
CA ARG A 4 33.47 3.78 2.88
C ARG A 4 32.87 3.99 4.27
N GLU A 5 33.15 3.03 5.15
CA GLU A 5 32.88 3.04 6.58
C GLU A 5 33.36 4.37 7.21
N GLY A 6 32.44 5.26 7.58
CA GLY A 6 32.80 6.50 8.28
C GLY A 6 31.83 7.69 8.18
N GLN A 7 30.81 7.67 7.31
CA GLN A 7 29.87 8.81 7.15
C GLN A 7 28.38 8.46 7.27
N THR A 8 28.03 7.28 7.77
CA THR A 8 26.63 6.97 8.09
C THR A 8 26.28 7.55 9.45
N GLU A 9 25.62 8.71 9.49
CA GLU A 9 24.87 9.10 10.69
C GLU A 9 23.84 8.01 10.99
N LEU A 10 24.05 7.28 12.08
CA LEU A 10 23.20 6.15 12.47
C LEU A 10 21.76 6.58 12.82
N PHE A 11 21.58 7.87 13.10
CA PHE A 11 20.32 8.47 13.50
C PHE A 11 19.95 9.56 12.50
N GLY A 12 18.77 9.42 11.88
CA GLY A 12 18.18 10.48 11.07
C GLY A 12 17.70 11.66 11.92
N ASN A 13 17.32 12.75 11.25
CA ASN A 13 16.82 13.94 11.92
C ASN A 13 15.53 13.62 12.71
N PHE A 14 15.45 14.09 13.96
CA PHE A 14 14.28 13.87 14.83
C PHE A 14 12.98 14.44 14.23
N PHE A 15 13.09 15.48 13.40
CA PHE A 15 11.94 16.07 12.71
C PHE A 15 11.32 15.17 11.63
N ASP A 16 12.05 14.16 11.13
CA ASP A 16 11.56 13.22 10.13
C ASP A 16 10.90 11.96 10.74
N ILE A 17 10.91 11.83 12.07
CA ILE A 17 10.27 10.70 12.78
C ILE A 17 8.79 10.51 12.36
N PRO A 18 7.95 11.56 12.27
CA PRO A 18 6.57 11.39 11.81
C PRO A 18 6.49 10.84 10.39
N LYS A 19 7.40 11.28 9.51
CA LYS A 19 7.48 10.81 8.13
C LYS A 19 7.80 9.31 8.09
N TYR A 20 8.79 8.87 8.87
CA TYR A 20 9.16 7.46 8.95
C TYR A 20 8.08 6.60 9.58
N MET A 21 7.41 7.09 10.63
CA MET A 21 6.31 6.39 11.26
C MET A 21 5.13 6.19 10.30
N GLY A 22 4.77 7.21 9.52
CA GLY A 22 3.75 7.09 8.47
C GLY A 22 4.10 6.03 7.43
N THR A 23 5.36 5.99 6.97
CA THR A 23 5.84 4.99 6.01
C THR A 23 5.83 3.58 6.61
N PHE A 24 6.23 3.42 7.88
CA PHE A 24 6.15 2.14 8.58
C PHE A 24 4.70 1.65 8.70
N LEU A 25 3.78 2.54 9.08
CA LEU A 25 2.35 2.23 9.15
C LEU A 25 1.81 1.83 7.78
N PHE A 26 2.20 2.53 6.71
CA PHE A 26 1.84 2.13 5.34
C PHE A 26 2.31 0.74 4.96
N ALA A 27 3.56 0.40 5.29
CA ALA A 27 4.14 -0.89 4.97
C ALA A 27 3.54 -2.02 5.82
N ALA A 28 3.29 -1.78 7.10
CA ALA A 28 2.81 -2.80 8.03
C ALA A 28 1.29 -3.05 7.91
N LEU A 29 0.48 -2.03 7.60
CA LEU A 29 -0.97 -2.11 7.75
C LEU A 29 -1.69 -2.36 6.42
N GLY A 30 -2.16 -3.61 6.24
CA GLY A 30 -2.98 -4.04 5.09
C GLY A 30 -4.43 -4.36 5.47
N PHE A 31 -5.14 -3.48 6.18
CA PHE A 31 -6.46 -3.77 6.78
C PHE A 31 -7.52 -4.27 5.78
N GLY A 32 -7.52 -3.80 4.54
CA GLY A 32 -8.47 -4.26 3.53
C GLY A 32 -8.29 -5.74 3.16
N VAL A 33 -7.04 -6.23 3.19
CA VAL A 33 -6.71 -7.63 2.91
C VAL A 33 -6.90 -8.48 4.16
N LEU A 34 -6.62 -7.93 5.36
CA LEU A 34 -6.79 -8.60 6.64
C LEU A 34 -8.19 -9.22 6.78
N LEU A 35 -9.23 -8.43 6.53
CA LEU A 35 -10.63 -8.86 6.69
C LEU A 35 -11.04 -9.87 5.61
N ALA A 36 -10.61 -9.66 4.37
CA ALA A 36 -10.91 -10.58 3.27
C ALA A 36 -10.21 -11.94 3.48
N VAL A 37 -8.98 -11.94 3.97
CA VAL A 37 -8.26 -13.17 4.31
C VAL A 37 -8.94 -13.88 5.48
N GLU A 38 -9.37 -13.14 6.51
CA GLU A 38 -10.11 -13.75 7.62
C GLU A 38 -11.43 -14.41 7.16
N ASP A 39 -12.16 -13.76 6.26
CA ASP A 39 -13.43 -14.27 5.71
C ASP A 39 -13.25 -15.53 4.84
N GLU A 40 -12.18 -15.58 4.04
CA GLU A 40 -11.84 -16.72 3.18
C GLU A 40 -11.18 -17.89 3.93
N MET A 41 -10.85 -17.73 5.21
CA MET A 41 -10.21 -18.79 6.00
C MET A 41 -11.23 -19.83 6.47
N LYS A 42 -10.86 -21.12 6.37
CA LYS A 42 -11.65 -22.24 6.92
C LYS A 42 -11.93 -22.12 8.42
N THR A 43 -11.08 -21.41 9.15
CA THR A 43 -11.18 -21.23 10.61
C THR A 43 -10.91 -19.77 10.99
N PRO A 44 -11.87 -18.86 10.80
CA PRO A 44 -11.69 -17.43 11.05
C PRO A 44 -11.33 -17.15 12.52
N ALA A 45 -11.93 -17.88 13.46
CA ALA A 45 -11.65 -17.74 14.89
C ALA A 45 -10.19 -18.04 15.27
N ALA A 46 -9.49 -18.89 14.51
CA ALA A 46 -8.08 -19.20 14.76
C ALA A 46 -7.12 -18.09 14.26
N TYR A 47 -7.61 -17.20 13.39
CA TYR A 47 -6.82 -16.11 12.82
C TYR A 47 -6.35 -15.10 13.87
N ARG A 48 -7.27 -14.69 14.77
CA ARG A 48 -7.02 -13.69 15.82
C ARG A 48 -6.79 -14.24 17.22
N LYS A 49 -7.28 -15.45 17.54
CA LYS A 49 -7.33 -15.94 18.93
C LYS A 49 -5.98 -16.38 19.51
N ASN A 50 -5.04 -16.81 18.67
CA ASN A 50 -3.74 -17.31 19.13
C ASN A 50 -2.65 -16.24 19.02
N PRO A 51 -1.82 -16.03 20.07
CA PRO A 51 -0.70 -15.08 20.03
C PRO A 51 0.42 -15.51 19.07
N PHE A 52 0.51 -16.79 18.71
CA PHE A 52 1.34 -17.31 17.60
C PHE A 52 0.47 -17.72 16.39
N GLY A 53 -0.68 -17.07 16.23
CA GLY A 53 -1.60 -17.32 15.13
C GLY A 53 -1.07 -16.83 13.79
N ILE A 54 -1.83 -17.15 12.75
CA ILE A 54 -1.49 -16.86 11.34
C ILE A 54 -1.30 -15.35 11.12
N LEU A 55 -2.08 -14.53 11.83
CA LEU A 55 -1.95 -13.07 11.80
C LEU A 55 -0.57 -12.59 12.28
N ASN A 56 -0.18 -12.97 13.49
CA ASN A 56 1.10 -12.54 14.07
C ASN A 56 2.29 -13.10 13.31
N MET A 57 2.20 -14.33 12.80
CA MET A 57 3.22 -14.91 11.94
C MET A 57 3.34 -14.16 10.61
N GLY A 58 2.21 -13.76 10.00
CA GLY A 58 2.17 -12.90 8.82
C GLY A 58 2.87 -11.56 9.06
N PHE A 59 2.46 -10.84 10.11
CA PHE A 59 3.11 -9.58 10.49
C PHE A 59 4.60 -9.73 10.80
N ALA A 60 5.00 -10.77 11.54
CA ALA A 60 6.41 -11.03 11.85
C ALA A 60 7.23 -11.30 10.57
N SER A 61 6.71 -12.13 9.66
CA SER A 61 7.40 -12.45 8.41
C SER A 61 7.60 -11.21 7.52
N ILE A 62 6.56 -10.41 7.30
CA ILE A 62 6.65 -9.14 6.56
C ILE A 62 7.65 -8.19 7.22
N THR A 63 7.62 -8.08 8.55
CA THR A 63 8.53 -7.22 9.30
C THR A 63 9.99 -7.63 9.10
N ILE A 64 10.29 -8.94 9.16
CA ILE A 64 11.65 -9.46 8.94
C ILE A 64 12.12 -9.15 7.52
N ILE A 65 11.26 -9.35 6.50
CA ILE A 65 11.60 -9.08 5.11
C ILE A 65 11.89 -7.59 4.91
N TYR A 66 11.03 -6.70 5.41
CA TYR A 66 11.22 -5.26 5.29
C TYR A 66 12.44 -4.75 6.05
N LEU A 67 12.68 -5.25 7.26
CA LEU A 67 13.89 -4.91 8.02
C LEU A 67 15.14 -5.39 7.29
N SER A 68 15.14 -6.61 6.74
CA SER A 68 16.28 -7.14 6.00
C SER A 68 16.60 -6.28 4.79
N VAL A 69 15.59 -5.94 3.98
CA VAL A 69 15.75 -5.08 2.79
C VAL A 69 16.16 -3.66 3.20
N GLY A 70 15.58 -3.11 4.26
CA GLY A 70 15.89 -1.77 4.77
C GLY A 70 17.34 -1.67 5.27
N VAL A 71 17.78 -2.61 6.10
CA VAL A 71 19.15 -2.65 6.65
C VAL A 71 20.17 -2.88 5.55
N LEU A 72 19.97 -3.86 4.66
CA LEU A 72 20.89 -4.11 3.55
C LEU A 72 20.92 -2.96 2.54
N GLY A 73 19.78 -2.33 2.30
CA GLY A 73 19.68 -1.14 1.44
C GLY A 73 20.47 0.03 2.01
N TYR A 74 20.27 0.33 3.30
CA TYR A 74 20.98 1.42 3.96
C TYR A 74 22.48 1.12 4.10
N TRP A 75 22.88 -0.13 4.36
CA TRP A 75 24.30 -0.49 4.38
C TRP A 75 24.95 -0.24 3.01
N LYS A 76 24.27 -0.60 1.91
CA LYS A 76 24.83 -0.44 0.56
C LYS A 76 24.94 1.03 0.12
N TYR A 77 23.91 1.84 0.39
CA TYR A 77 23.80 3.20 -0.16
C TYR A 77 24.09 4.32 0.85
N GLY A 78 24.09 4.02 2.15
CA GLY A 78 24.34 4.99 3.20
C GLY A 78 23.39 6.19 3.15
N GLN A 79 23.95 7.40 3.30
CA GLN A 79 23.20 8.65 3.27
C GLN A 79 22.67 9.03 1.88
N GLU A 80 23.15 8.41 0.80
CA GLU A 80 22.65 8.65 -0.57
C GLU A 80 21.35 7.88 -0.87
N THR A 81 20.74 7.23 0.13
CA THR A 81 19.51 6.47 -0.05
C THR A 81 18.34 7.39 -0.39
N LEU A 82 17.90 7.37 -1.65
CA LEU A 82 16.67 8.03 -2.09
C LEU A 82 15.40 7.38 -1.51
N GLY A 83 14.27 8.09 -1.62
CA GLY A 83 12.97 7.72 -1.09
C GLY A 83 12.37 6.39 -1.56
N SER A 84 12.95 5.78 -2.59
CA SER A 84 12.69 4.40 -3.01
C SER A 84 14.00 3.72 -3.38
N ILE A 85 14.19 2.48 -2.94
CA ILE A 85 15.43 1.72 -3.21
C ILE A 85 15.65 1.48 -4.70
N THR A 86 14.57 1.41 -5.49
CA THR A 86 14.63 1.21 -6.95
C THR A 86 15.34 2.36 -7.65
N LEU A 87 15.25 3.59 -7.11
CA LEU A 87 15.93 4.77 -7.66
C LEU A 87 17.45 4.71 -7.44
N ASN A 88 17.90 4.05 -6.37
CA ASN A 88 19.33 3.91 -6.04
C ASN A 88 20.03 2.81 -6.86
N ILE A 89 19.29 2.00 -7.62
CA ILE A 89 19.87 0.92 -8.42
C ILE A 89 20.70 1.53 -9.57
N PRO A 90 22.01 1.23 -9.73
CA PRO A 90 22.85 1.82 -10.76
C PRO A 90 22.41 1.43 -12.17
N GLU A 91 22.54 2.32 -13.15
CA GLU A 91 22.02 2.08 -14.51
C GLU A 91 22.99 1.30 -15.40
N HIS A 92 24.27 1.31 -15.04
CA HIS A 92 25.36 0.81 -15.90
C HIS A 92 25.68 -0.68 -15.68
N ASP A 93 25.07 -1.34 -14.68
CA ASP A 93 25.28 -2.75 -14.40
C ASP A 93 24.19 -3.63 -15.03
N ASN A 94 24.57 -4.67 -15.77
CA ASN A 94 23.62 -5.58 -16.43
C ASN A 94 22.62 -6.22 -15.44
N ILE A 95 23.09 -6.58 -14.24
CA ILE A 95 22.24 -7.16 -13.18
C ILE A 95 21.21 -6.14 -12.69
N ALA A 96 21.62 -4.89 -12.55
CA ALA A 96 20.80 -3.81 -12.05
C ALA A 96 19.66 -3.47 -13.03
N VAL A 97 19.94 -3.51 -14.34
CA VAL A 97 18.93 -3.39 -15.40
C VAL A 97 17.91 -4.53 -15.34
N ILE A 98 18.35 -5.78 -15.11
CA ILE A 98 17.44 -6.93 -14.97
C ILE A 98 16.51 -6.74 -13.76
N VAL A 99 17.03 -6.33 -12.60
CA VAL A 99 16.22 -6.08 -11.40
C VAL A 99 15.18 -4.98 -11.65
N ARG A 100 15.57 -3.89 -12.32
CA ARG A 100 14.64 -2.81 -12.69
C ARG A 100 13.55 -3.31 -13.65
N LEU A 101 13.87 -4.15 -14.63
CA LEU A 101 12.89 -4.76 -15.53
C LEU A 101 11.91 -5.67 -14.79
N ILE A 102 12.39 -6.51 -13.88
CA ILE A 102 11.54 -7.36 -13.05
C ILE A 102 10.61 -6.48 -12.20
N PHE A 103 11.14 -5.42 -11.58
CA PHE A 103 10.35 -4.50 -10.77
C PHE A 103 9.28 -3.76 -11.59
N ALA A 104 9.63 -3.30 -12.80
CA ALA A 104 8.69 -2.71 -13.74
C ALA A 104 7.59 -3.71 -14.14
N GLY A 105 7.93 -4.98 -14.37
CA GLY A 105 6.98 -6.05 -14.62
C GLY A 105 6.03 -6.25 -13.44
N VAL A 106 6.55 -6.33 -12.22
CA VAL A 106 5.73 -6.45 -11.00
C VAL A 106 4.74 -5.30 -10.88
N ILE A 107 5.17 -4.05 -11.10
CA ILE A 107 4.27 -2.89 -11.07
C ILE A 107 3.22 -2.98 -12.17
N LEU A 108 3.61 -3.33 -13.39
CA LEU A 108 2.71 -3.46 -14.54
C LEU A 108 1.58 -4.46 -14.28
N PHE A 109 1.89 -5.60 -13.64
CA PHE A 109 0.88 -6.60 -13.28
C PHE A 109 0.08 -6.22 -12.03
N SER A 110 0.70 -5.58 -11.04
CA SER A 110 0.02 -5.24 -9.77
C SER A 110 -0.95 -4.07 -9.92
N TYR A 111 -0.64 -3.11 -10.79
CA TYR A 111 -1.45 -1.90 -10.96
C TYR A 111 -2.91 -2.21 -11.40
N PRO A 112 -3.16 -3.03 -12.44
CA PRO A 112 -4.52 -3.43 -12.81
C PRO A 112 -5.26 -4.17 -11.68
N ILE A 113 -4.56 -4.99 -10.89
CA ILE A 113 -5.16 -5.77 -9.80
C ILE A 113 -5.68 -4.85 -8.70
N HIS A 114 -4.87 -3.90 -8.24
CA HIS A 114 -5.30 -2.91 -7.24
C HIS A 114 -6.45 -2.02 -7.75
N PHE A 115 -6.37 -1.64 -9.03
CA PHE A 115 -7.38 -0.82 -9.66
C PHE A 115 -8.71 -1.56 -9.85
N TYR A 116 -8.68 -2.86 -10.16
CA TYR A 116 -9.86 -3.71 -10.27
C TYR A 116 -10.67 -3.72 -8.96
N VAL A 117 -10.00 -3.93 -7.83
CA VAL A 117 -10.66 -3.93 -6.51
C VAL A 117 -11.28 -2.56 -6.23
N SER A 118 -10.55 -1.48 -6.52
CA SER A 118 -11.02 -0.11 -6.33
C SER A 118 -12.28 0.20 -7.14
N ILE A 119 -12.29 -0.17 -8.43
CA ILE A 119 -13.45 0.00 -9.31
C ILE A 119 -14.61 -0.87 -8.85
N TYR A 120 -14.35 -2.11 -8.46
CA TYR A 120 -15.38 -3.05 -8.03
C TYR A 120 -16.15 -2.52 -6.81
N ILE A 121 -15.42 -2.01 -5.82
CA ILE A 121 -16.02 -1.41 -4.61
C ILE A 121 -16.80 -0.14 -4.98
N LEU A 122 -16.22 0.75 -5.78
CA LEU A 122 -16.88 1.99 -6.20
C LEU A 122 -18.16 1.70 -6.98
N TRP A 123 -18.11 0.73 -7.90
CA TRP A 123 -19.24 0.34 -8.73
C TRP A 123 -20.36 -0.29 -7.90
N THR A 124 -20.03 -1.30 -7.08
CA THR A 124 -21.03 -2.07 -6.33
C THR A 124 -21.71 -1.24 -5.25
N ASN A 125 -20.95 -0.43 -4.51
CA ASN A 125 -21.50 0.26 -3.34
C ASN A 125 -22.13 1.62 -3.65
N TYR A 126 -21.64 2.37 -4.64
CA TYR A 126 -22.09 3.76 -4.85
C TYR A 126 -22.94 3.96 -6.10
N ILE A 127 -22.74 3.12 -7.12
CA ILE A 127 -23.19 3.42 -8.48
C ILE A 127 -24.27 2.44 -8.93
N ARG A 128 -24.06 1.14 -8.69
CA ARG A 128 -24.97 0.08 -9.15
C ARG A 128 -26.38 0.23 -8.60
N TRP A 129 -26.54 0.70 -7.37
CA TRP A 129 -27.86 0.95 -6.77
C TRP A 129 -28.67 2.04 -7.48
N ARG A 130 -28.02 2.97 -8.20
CA ARG A 130 -28.71 4.06 -8.91
C ARG A 130 -29.25 3.70 -10.29
N PHE A 131 -28.96 2.51 -10.79
CA PHE A 131 -29.38 2.09 -12.12
C PHE A 131 -30.29 0.87 -12.03
N ASP A 132 -31.51 1.02 -12.50
CA ASP A 132 -32.50 -0.05 -12.54
C ASP A 132 -32.17 -1.05 -13.66
N THR A 133 -32.39 -2.35 -13.40
CA THR A 133 -31.91 -3.46 -14.25
C THR A 133 -32.79 -3.67 -15.47
N SER A 134 -33.04 -2.61 -16.26
CA SER A 134 -33.80 -2.71 -17.51
C SER A 134 -32.84 -2.89 -18.70
N ASP A 135 -33.18 -3.81 -19.63
CA ASP A 135 -32.34 -4.19 -20.78
C ASP A 135 -31.89 -3.01 -21.65
N SER A 136 -32.67 -1.92 -21.70
CA SER A 136 -32.31 -0.70 -22.43
C SER A 136 -31.16 0.09 -21.80
N GLN A 137 -30.83 -0.12 -20.52
CA GLN A 137 -29.74 0.58 -19.82
C GLN A 137 -28.39 -0.16 -19.85
N LYS A 138 -28.30 -1.40 -20.34
CA LYS A 138 -27.03 -2.16 -20.39
C LYS A 138 -25.91 -1.44 -21.14
N ASN A 139 -26.23 -0.79 -22.25
CA ASN A 139 -25.24 -0.01 -23.01
C ASN A 139 -24.79 1.25 -22.26
N LYS A 140 -25.71 1.92 -21.53
CA LYS A 140 -25.37 3.09 -20.70
C LYS A 140 -24.49 2.70 -19.49
N LEU A 141 -24.74 1.53 -18.92
CA LEU A 141 -23.94 0.97 -17.82
C LEU A 141 -22.49 0.71 -18.25
N ASN A 142 -22.28 0.11 -19.42
CA ASN A 142 -20.93 -0.14 -19.94
C ASN A 142 -20.15 1.16 -20.19
N VAL A 143 -20.82 2.18 -20.75
CA VAL A 143 -20.21 3.51 -20.94
C VAL A 143 -19.84 4.14 -19.60
N TYR A 144 -20.72 4.06 -18.59
CA TYR A 144 -20.44 4.62 -17.27
C TYR A 144 -19.26 3.91 -16.58
N GLN A 145 -19.15 2.58 -16.71
CA GLN A 145 -17.98 1.84 -16.23
C GLN A 145 -16.67 2.32 -16.88
N ILE A 146 -16.68 2.53 -18.20
CA ILE A 146 -15.50 3.02 -18.93
C ILE A 146 -15.13 4.44 -18.46
N ILE A 147 -16.13 5.31 -18.26
CA ILE A 147 -15.91 6.68 -17.78
C ILE A 147 -15.28 6.67 -16.38
N ILE A 148 -15.82 5.89 -15.45
CA ILE A 148 -15.26 5.79 -14.09
C ILE A 148 -13.81 5.31 -14.14
N ARG A 149 -13.52 4.28 -14.95
CA ARG A 149 -12.15 3.75 -15.14
C ARG A 149 -11.23 4.84 -15.66
N ALA A 150 -11.64 5.57 -16.70
CA ALA A 150 -10.86 6.65 -17.29
C ALA A 150 -10.60 7.78 -16.27
N VAL A 151 -11.63 8.20 -15.54
CA VAL A 151 -11.52 9.25 -14.50
C VAL A 151 -10.54 8.83 -13.41
N LEU A 152 -10.64 7.61 -12.90
CA LEU A 152 -9.73 7.11 -11.87
C LEU A 152 -8.27 7.04 -12.35
N VAL A 153 -8.01 6.66 -13.61
CA VAL A 153 -6.64 6.66 -14.19
C VAL A 153 -6.12 8.08 -14.38
N ILE A 154 -6.99 9.02 -14.79
CA ILE A 154 -6.63 10.44 -14.93
C ILE A 154 -6.27 11.02 -13.56
N ILE A 155 -7.05 10.72 -12.52
CA ILE A 155 -6.76 11.17 -11.15
C ILE A 155 -5.41 10.61 -10.68
N SER A 156 -5.13 9.32 -10.88
CA SER A 156 -3.83 8.76 -10.49
C SER A 156 -2.66 9.43 -11.23
N PHE A 157 -2.84 9.77 -12.51
CA PHE A 157 -1.82 10.47 -13.29
C PHE A 157 -1.60 11.91 -12.80
N LEU A 158 -2.68 12.62 -12.48
CA LEU A 158 -2.62 13.97 -11.89
C LEU A 158 -1.88 13.97 -10.56
N ILE A 159 -2.12 12.98 -9.70
CA ILE A 159 -1.41 12.83 -8.43
C ILE A 159 0.09 12.63 -8.66
N THR A 160 0.48 11.80 -9.64
CA THR A 160 1.89 11.59 -9.99
C THR A 160 2.57 12.88 -10.48
N ILE A 161 1.87 13.72 -11.23
CA ILE A 161 2.42 15.02 -11.67
C ILE A 161 2.56 15.97 -10.48
N LEU A 162 1.59 15.97 -9.57
CA LEU A 162 1.56 16.88 -8.43
C LEU A 162 2.60 16.51 -7.36
N VAL A 163 2.82 15.21 -7.14
CA VAL A 163 3.69 14.71 -6.08
C VAL A 163 4.84 13.90 -6.69
N THR A 164 5.98 14.56 -6.85
CA THR A 164 7.24 13.94 -7.29
C THR A 164 7.94 13.18 -6.16
N GLU A 165 7.72 13.55 -4.90
CA GLU A 165 8.30 12.90 -3.72
C GLU A 165 7.44 11.72 -3.21
N LEU A 166 7.71 10.52 -3.74
CA LEU A 166 6.96 9.30 -3.40
C LEU A 166 6.89 9.03 -1.89
N SER A 167 7.99 9.23 -1.16
CA SER A 167 8.03 8.95 0.29
C SER A 167 7.11 9.86 1.09
N PHE A 168 6.87 11.08 0.63
CA PHE A 168 5.92 11.99 1.27
C PHE A 168 4.50 11.48 1.11
N LEU A 169 4.10 11.05 -0.10
CA LEU A 169 2.78 10.50 -0.37
C LEU A 169 2.52 9.23 0.45
N ILE A 170 3.48 8.30 0.46
CA ILE A 170 3.39 7.05 1.23
C ILE A 170 3.19 7.35 2.72
N SER A 171 3.99 8.27 3.26
CA SER A 171 3.90 8.66 4.66
C SER A 171 2.56 9.34 5.01
N LEU A 172 2.07 10.21 4.13
CA LEU A 172 0.77 10.89 4.30
C LEU A 172 -0.39 9.88 4.32
N VAL A 173 -0.43 8.96 3.35
CA VAL A 173 -1.46 7.92 3.29
C VAL A 173 -1.37 6.98 4.49
N GLY A 174 -0.15 6.60 4.89
CA GLY A 174 0.07 5.72 6.04
C GLY A 174 -0.21 6.35 7.40
N SER A 175 -0.04 7.67 7.54
CA SER A 175 -0.33 8.39 8.78
C SER A 175 -1.77 8.86 8.89
N PHE A 176 -2.44 9.15 7.77
CA PHE A 176 -3.82 9.65 7.77
C PHE A 176 -4.85 8.54 7.53
N CYS A 177 -4.77 7.85 6.40
CA CYS A 177 -5.84 6.94 5.97
C CYS A 177 -5.87 5.65 6.80
N LEU A 178 -4.70 5.05 7.04
CA LEU A 178 -4.64 3.73 7.70
C LEU A 178 -4.99 3.76 9.19
N PRO A 179 -4.63 4.77 9.98
CA PRO A 179 -5.06 4.84 11.37
C PRO A 179 -6.56 5.13 11.50
N ILE A 180 -7.12 5.93 10.59
CA ILE A 180 -8.57 6.14 10.52
C ILE A 180 -9.27 4.80 10.28
N LEU A 181 -8.84 4.04 9.27
CA LEU A 181 -9.48 2.76 8.93
C LEU A 181 -9.22 1.67 9.97
N GLY A 182 -8.01 1.64 10.53
CA GLY A 182 -7.51 0.58 11.40
C GLY A 182 -7.83 0.74 12.88
N PHE A 183 -7.96 1.97 13.38
CA PHE A 183 -8.21 2.25 14.79
C PHE A 183 -9.50 3.03 15.00
N LEU A 184 -9.71 4.11 14.24
CA LEU A 184 -10.86 4.99 14.46
C LEU A 184 -12.19 4.28 14.13
N VAL A 185 -12.29 3.65 12.95
CA VAL A 185 -13.51 2.94 12.53
C VAL A 185 -13.88 1.81 13.51
N PRO A 186 -12.99 0.85 13.84
CA PRO A 186 -13.34 -0.20 14.80
C PRO A 186 -13.61 0.36 16.20
N GLY A 187 -12.88 1.39 16.65
CA GLY A 187 -13.13 2.03 17.94
C GLY A 187 -14.49 2.72 18.03
N LEU A 188 -14.92 3.39 16.97
CA LEU A 188 -16.26 3.98 16.88
C LEU A 188 -17.34 2.91 16.84
N LEU A 189 -17.13 1.82 16.09
CA LEU A 189 -18.09 0.71 16.03
C LEU A 189 -18.28 0.07 17.42
N ASP A 190 -17.19 -0.23 18.13
CA ASP A 190 -17.26 -0.81 19.47
C ASP A 190 -17.94 0.12 20.48
N LEU A 191 -17.68 1.43 20.41
CA LEU A 191 -18.39 2.43 21.21
C LEU A 191 -19.89 2.46 20.90
N THR A 192 -20.28 2.43 19.63
CA THR A 192 -21.71 2.45 19.26
C THR A 192 -22.44 1.18 19.69
N ILE A 193 -21.80 0.01 19.58
CA ILE A 193 -22.39 -1.28 19.96
C ILE A 193 -22.51 -1.39 21.48
N ASN A 194 -21.51 -0.95 22.25
CA ASN A 194 -21.58 -1.01 23.72
C ASN A 194 -22.48 0.08 24.34
N MET A 195 -22.82 1.14 23.59
CA MET A 195 -23.76 2.17 24.04
C MET A 195 -25.23 1.85 23.74
N THR A 196 -25.53 0.86 22.89
CA THR A 196 -26.89 0.35 22.61
C THR A 196 -27.18 -0.93 23.35
#